data_AF-A0A7Z9PRZ1-F1
#
_entry.id   AF-A0A7Z9PRZ1-F1
#
_cell.length_a   1.000
_cell.length_b   1.000
_cell.length_c   1.000
_cell.angle_alpha   90.00
_cell.angle_beta   90.00
_cell.angle_gamma   90.00
#
_symmetry.space_group_name_H-M   'P 1'
#
loop_
_entity.id
_entity.type
_entity.pdbx_description
1 polymer ?
#
loop_
_entity_poly.entity_id
_entity_poly.type
_entity_poly.pdbx_seq_one_letter_code
_entity_poly.pdbx_strand_id
1 'polypeptide(L)' 'MSRKKRKLTKAEKRAKAERREQYEWIFVNGKQKRVKREPMIEGLPVDEFIRRNADPIWLHQEGLWEMMEGETDR' A
#
# COMPACT_ATOMS: atom_id res chain seq x y z
N MET A 1 -39.40 14.98 -5.04
CA MET A 1 -38.98 15.33 -3.66
C MET A 1 -37.53 14.91 -3.43
N SER A 2 -36.56 15.82 -3.50
CA SER A 2 -35.16 15.49 -3.19
C SER A 2 -34.99 15.32 -1.69
N ARG A 3 -34.52 14.15 -1.21
CA ARG A 3 -34.21 13.97 0.21
C ARG A 3 -33.20 15.01 0.68
N LYS A 4 -33.49 15.70 1.80
CA LYS A 4 -32.53 16.57 2.47
C LYS A 4 -31.31 15.74 2.86
N LYS A 5 -30.12 16.10 2.35
CA LYS A 5 -28.87 15.44 2.70
C LYS A 5 -28.49 15.82 4.14
N ARG A 6 -28.42 14.84 5.03
CA ARG A 6 -27.94 14.99 6.42
C ARG A 6 -26.41 15.15 6.44
N LYS A 7 -25.87 15.85 7.44
CA LYS A 7 -24.43 15.85 7.74
C LYS A 7 -23.99 14.48 8.29
N LEU A 8 -22.73 14.11 8.03
CA LEU A 8 -22.13 12.89 8.58
C LEU A 8 -21.84 13.05 10.08
N THR A 9 -22.13 12.01 10.84
CA THR A 9 -21.76 11.83 12.24
C THR A 9 -20.24 11.63 12.39
N LYS A 10 -19.71 11.72 13.62
CA LYS A 10 -18.27 11.52 13.89
C LYS A 10 -17.80 10.11 13.52
N ALA A 11 -18.61 9.09 13.83
CA ALA A 11 -18.32 7.70 13.47
C ALA A 11 -18.27 7.49 11.95
N GLU A 12 -19.22 8.06 11.21
CA GLU A 12 -19.23 7.97 9.74
C GLU A 12 -18.04 8.70 9.10
N LYS A 13 -17.59 9.82 9.70
CA LYS A 13 -16.38 10.52 9.27
C LYS A 13 -15.12 9.67 9.48
N ARG A 14 -14.98 9.01 10.64
CA ARG A 14 -13.86 8.12 10.93
C ARG A 14 -13.83 6.93 9.95
N ALA A 15 -14.96 6.25 9.77
CA ALA A 15 -15.07 5.16 8.81
C ALA A 15 -14.79 5.60 7.35
N LYS A 16 -15.01 6.88 7.02
CA LYS A 16 -14.64 7.44 5.71
C LYS A 16 -13.13 7.68 5.60
N ALA A 17 -12.46 8.08 6.69
CA ALA A 17 -11.01 8.24 6.73
C ALA A 17 -10.30 6.89 6.59
N GLU A 18 -10.70 5.89 7.39
CA GLU A 18 -10.15 4.53 7.34
C GLU A 18 -10.30 3.90 5.93
N ARG A 19 -11.44 4.14 5.26
CA ARG A 19 -11.65 3.70 3.86
C ARG A 19 -10.73 4.41 2.86
N ARG A 20 -10.32 5.64 3.11
CA ARG A 20 -9.41 6.39 2.22
C ARG A 20 -7.95 5.99 2.43
N GLU A 21 -7.60 5.55 3.63
CA GLU A 21 -6.27 5.03 3.94
C GLU A 21 -6.09 3.65 3.30
N GLN A 22 -7.10 2.77 3.40
CA GLN A 22 -7.02 1.39 2.91
C GLN A 22 -7.26 1.25 1.40
N TYR A 23 -7.99 2.18 0.78
CA TYR A 23 -8.41 2.06 -0.62
C TYR A 23 -8.21 3.34 -1.39
N GLU A 24 -7.87 3.19 -2.65
CA GLU A 24 -7.78 4.28 -3.61
C GLU A 24 -8.57 3.99 -4.88
N TRP A 25 -8.83 5.04 -5.66
CA TRP A 25 -9.52 4.96 -6.92
C TRP A 25 -8.51 5.06 -8.05
N ILE A 26 -8.40 4.01 -8.85
CA ILE A 26 -7.56 3.97 -10.04
C ILE A 26 -8.45 3.93 -11.29
N PHE A 27 -7.93 4.42 -12.40
CA PHE A 27 -8.56 4.26 -13.71
C PHE A 27 -7.94 3.07 -14.42
N VAL A 28 -8.75 2.04 -14.68
CA VAL A 28 -8.33 0.86 -15.45
C VAL A 28 -9.25 0.75 -16.65
N ASN A 29 -8.68 0.81 -17.85
CA ASN A 29 -9.41 0.70 -19.13
C ASN A 29 -10.60 1.66 -19.23
N GLY A 30 -10.40 2.93 -18.85
CA GLY A 30 -11.44 3.97 -18.89
C GLY A 30 -12.52 3.84 -17.81
N LYS A 31 -12.42 2.87 -16.90
CA LYS A 31 -13.35 2.69 -15.77
C LYS A 31 -12.66 3.08 -14.46
N GLN A 32 -13.37 3.84 -13.64
CA GLN A 32 -12.92 4.16 -12.28
C GLN A 32 -13.19 2.96 -11.36
N LYS A 33 -12.14 2.35 -10.80
CA LYS A 33 -12.20 1.15 -9.95
C LYS A 33 -11.58 1.44 -8.58
N ARG A 34 -12.24 0.99 -7.51
CA ARG A 34 -11.71 1.08 -6.14
C ARG A 34 -10.86 -0.15 -5.86
N VAL A 35 -9.58 0.05 -5.54
CA VAL A 35 -8.61 -1.01 -5.26
C VAL A 35 -7.98 -0.76 -3.89
N LYS A 36 -7.50 -1.83 -3.23
CA LYS A 36 -6.74 -1.69 -1.99
C LYS A 36 -5.44 -0.97 -2.31
N ARG A 37 -5.07 0.02 -1.49
CA ARG A 37 -3.81 0.73 -1.66
C ARG A 37 -2.67 -0.24 -1.40
N GLU A 38 -1.63 -0.17 -2.23
CA GLU A 38 -0.43 -0.98 -2.03
C GLU A 38 0.17 -0.64 -0.64
N PRO A 39 0.64 -1.66 0.10
CA PRO A 39 1.27 -1.42 1.40
C PRO A 39 2.51 -0.56 1.19
N MET A 40 2.59 0.56 1.91
CA MET A 40 3.79 1.40 1.99
C MET A 40 4.29 1.37 3.42
N ILE A 41 5.57 1.06 3.61
CA ILE A 41 6.26 1.08 4.91
C ILE A 41 7.13 2.33 4.93
N GLU A 42 6.92 3.22 5.90
CA GLU A 42 7.62 4.51 6.02
C GLU A 42 7.56 5.39 4.76
N GLY A 43 6.52 5.24 3.94
CA GLY A 43 6.37 5.97 2.68
C GLY A 43 7.16 5.39 1.51
N LEU A 44 7.84 4.25 1.71
CA LEU A 44 8.48 3.47 0.66
C LEU A 44 7.61 2.26 0.30
N PRO A 45 7.64 1.79 -0.96
CA PRO A 45 7.15 0.47 -1.32
C PRO A 45 7.79 -0.60 -0.43
N VAL A 46 7.04 -1.65 -0.11
CA VAL A 46 7.54 -2.76 0.75
C VAL A 46 8.86 -3.32 0.23
N ASP A 47 8.98 -3.54 -1.07
CA ASP A 47 10.19 -4.11 -1.68
C ASP A 47 11.41 -3.21 -1.50
N GLU A 48 11.23 -1.88 -1.62
CA GLU A 48 12.31 -0.90 -1.41
C GLU A 48 12.70 -0.81 0.07
N PHE A 49 11.71 -0.87 0.97
CA PHE A 49 11.94 -0.92 2.40
C PHE A 49 12.73 -2.18 2.79
N ILE A 50 12.39 -3.34 2.23
CA ILE A 50 13.09 -4.60 2.47
C ILE A 50 14.53 -4.50 1.96
N ARG A 51 14.76 -4.08 0.72
CA ARG A 51 16.11 -3.94 0.16
C ARG A 51 17.03 -3.05 0.99
N ARG A 52 16.49 -1.96 1.55
CA ARG A 52 17.29 -1.00 2.33
C ARG A 52 17.64 -1.49 3.74
N ASN A 53 16.78 -2.31 4.35
CA ASN A 53 16.87 -2.61 5.79
C ASN A 53 17.16 -4.09 6.09
N ALA A 54 16.98 -5.01 5.14
CA ALA A 54 17.11 -6.43 5.38
C ALA A 54 18.57 -6.90 5.43
N ASP A 55 18.89 -7.71 6.42
CA ASP A 55 20.15 -8.45 6.51
C ASP A 55 20.12 -9.64 5.52
N PRO A 56 21.23 -10.00 4.86
CA PRO A 56 21.37 -11.24 4.09
C PRO A 56 20.81 -12.51 4.76
N ILE A 57 20.97 -12.65 6.09
CA ILE A 57 20.41 -13.78 6.86
C ILE A 57 18.88 -13.77 6.82
N TRP A 58 18.28 -12.59 6.94
CA TRP A 58 16.82 -12.44 6.89
C TRP A 58 16.30 -12.71 5.47
N LEU A 59 16.97 -12.17 4.45
CA LEU A 59 16.64 -12.42 3.04
C LEU A 59 16.73 -13.92 2.70
N HIS A 60 17.69 -14.64 3.29
CA HIS A 60 17.85 -16.09 3.13
C HIS A 60 16.67 -16.87 3.69
N GLN A 61 16.19 -16.48 4.87
CA GLN A 61 15.06 -17.15 5.52
C GLN A 61 13.75 -16.91 4.79
N GLU A 62 13.54 -15.70 4.26
CA GLU A 62 12.34 -15.34 3.48
C GLU A 62 12.44 -15.76 2.00
N GLY A 63 13.56 -16.36 1.58
CA GLY A 63 13.76 -16.82 0.19
C GLY A 63 13.89 -15.71 -0.84
N LEU A 64 14.24 -14.49 -0.43
CA LEU A 64 14.38 -13.30 -1.26
C LEU A 64 15.80 -13.19 -1.86
N TRP A 65 16.25 -14.24 -2.54
CA TRP A 65 17.58 -14.33 -3.14
C TRP A 65 17.85 -13.25 -4.19
N GLU A 66 16.81 -12.85 -4.93
CA GLU A 66 16.90 -11.80 -5.95
C GLU A 66 17.25 -10.42 -5.36
N MET A 67 17.04 -10.24 -4.05
CA MET A 67 17.38 -9.01 -3.33
C MET A 67 18.73 -9.11 -2.61
N MET A 68 19.34 -10.30 -2.56
CA MET A 68 20.72 -10.40 -2.11
C MET A 68 21.61 -9.76 -3.17
N GLU A 69 22.42 -8.79 -2.78
CA GLU A 69 23.48 -8.26 -3.63
C GLU A 69 24.47 -9.41 -3.90
N GLY A 70 24.24 -10.12 -5.01
CA GLY A 70 25.13 -11.17 -5.48
C GLY A 70 26.42 -10.54 -6.02
N GLU A 71 27.54 -11.04 -5.52
CA GLU A 71 28.93 -10.81 -5.91
C GLU A 71 29.16 -10.91 -7.44
N THR A 72 28.62 -9.99 -8.23
CA THR A 72 28.76 -9.93 -9.68
C THR A 72 29.34 -8.59 -10.09
N ASP A 73 30.62 -8.41 -9.74
CA ASP A 73 31.68 -7.94 -10.65
C ASP A 73 33.02 -7.87 -9.90
N ARG A 74 33.88 -8.86 -10.14
CA ARG A 74 35.32 -8.78 -9.96
C ARG A 74 36.01 -9.25 -11.22
#